data_AF-A0A6N4X025-F1
#
_entry.id   AF-A0A6N4X025-F1
#
_cell.length_a   1.000
_cell.length_b   1.000
_cell.length_c   1.000
_cell.angle_alpha   90.00
_cell.angle_beta   90.00
_cell.angle_gamma   90.00
#
_symmetry.space_group_name_H-M   'P 1'
#
loop_
_entity.id
_entity.type
_entity.pdbx_description
1 polymer ?
#
loop_
_entity_poly.entity_id
_entity_poly.type
_entity_poly.pdbx_seq_one_letter_code
_entity_poly.pdbx_strand_id
1 'polypeptide(L)'
;MLLITVVWSITQARRRNAYRRAGLTLLESATTVDEINVVLKRVALAVFPREQVAALHGEDWIQFMQATCPGEQFAPLSQSDEATPATESIRASARTWIRKHQTQPAK
;
A
#
# COMPACT_ATOMS: atom_id res chain seq x y z
N MET A 1 -29.20 -18.16 10.35
CA MET A 1 -28.15 -18.66 9.43
C MET A 1 -27.55 -17.57 8.55
N LEU A 2 -28.35 -16.76 7.82
CA LEU A 2 -27.85 -15.62 7.02
C LEU A 2 -27.08 -14.54 7.80
N LEU A 3 -27.52 -14.19 9.01
CA LEU A 3 -26.82 -13.19 9.83
C LEU A 3 -25.44 -13.67 10.28
N ILE A 4 -25.28 -14.97 10.56
CA ILE A 4 -24.00 -15.55 11.00
C ILE A 4 -23.00 -15.57 9.84
N THR A 5 -23.43 -15.91 8.62
CA THR A 5 -22.56 -15.91 7.43
C THR A 5 -22.20 -14.49 6.98
N VAL A 6 -23.12 -13.52 7.12
CA VAL A 6 -22.83 -12.10 6.87
C VAL A 6 -21.84 -11.56 7.90
N VAL A 7 -22.03 -11.82 9.19
CA VAL A 7 -21.07 -11.39 10.23
C VAL A 7 -19.71 -12.08 10.04
N TRP A 8 -19.69 -13.36 9.70
CA TRP A 8 -18.45 -14.11 9.45
C TRP A 8 -17.71 -13.61 8.21
N SER A 9 -18.41 -13.37 7.10
CA SER A 9 -17.80 -12.81 5.88
C SER A 9 -17.29 -11.38 6.10
N ILE A 10 -18.03 -10.53 6.84
CA ILE A 10 -17.59 -9.18 7.21
C ILE A 10 -16.36 -9.25 8.10
N THR A 11 -16.36 -10.09 9.14
CA THR A 11 -15.21 -10.20 10.05
C THR A 11 -13.99 -10.78 9.35
N GLN A 12 -14.16 -11.76 8.47
CA GLN A 12 -13.08 -12.30 7.64
C GLN A 12 -12.55 -11.25 6.67
N ALA A 13 -13.41 -10.47 6.02
CA ALA A 13 -12.99 -9.35 5.18
C ALA A 13 -12.26 -8.26 5.99
N ARG A 14 -12.71 -7.98 7.23
CA ARG A 14 -12.06 -7.02 8.13
C ARG A 14 -10.69 -7.51 8.61
N ARG A 15 -10.56 -8.80 8.94
CA ARG A 15 -9.28 -9.43 9.29
C ARG A 15 -8.32 -9.42 8.08
N ARG A 16 -8.82 -9.80 6.91
CA ARG A 16 -8.08 -9.74 5.64
C ARG A 16 -7.66 -8.31 5.28
N ASN A 17 -8.40 -7.29 5.69
CA ASN A 17 -8.07 -5.88 5.44
C ASN A 17 -7.46 -5.15 6.65
N ALA A 18 -7.07 -5.86 7.71
CA ALA A 18 -6.50 -5.23 8.91
C ALA A 18 -5.20 -4.49 8.57
N TYR A 19 -4.36 -5.09 7.72
CA TYR A 19 -3.11 -4.48 7.26
C TYR A 19 -3.36 -3.18 6.45
N ARG A 20 -4.42 -3.12 5.63
CA ARG A 20 -4.80 -1.90 4.89
C ARG A 20 -5.19 -0.78 5.84
N ARG A 21 -5.97 -1.09 6.87
CA ARG A 21 -6.34 -0.10 7.90
C ARG A 21 -5.12 0.41 8.66
N ALA A 22 -4.23 -0.49 9.09
CA ALA A 22 -2.98 -0.12 9.74
C ALA A 22 -2.11 0.78 8.84
N GLY A 23 -2.00 0.43 7.56
CA GLY A 23 -1.29 1.24 6.56
C GLY A 23 -1.89 2.65 6.39
N LEU A 24 -3.22 2.75 6.32
CA LEU A 24 -3.90 4.05 6.23
C LEU A 24 -3.67 4.91 7.48
N THR A 25 -3.71 4.31 8.68
CA THR A 25 -3.41 5.02 9.93
C THR A 25 -1.97 5.52 9.95
N LEU A 26 -0.99 4.71 9.54
CA LEU A 26 0.41 5.14 9.45
C LEU A 26 0.60 6.28 8.43
N LEU A 27 -0.17 6.24 7.33
CA LEU A 27 -0.12 7.27 6.30
C LEU A 27 -0.61 8.63 6.79
N GLU A 28 -1.49 8.68 7.80
CA GLU A 28 -1.96 9.95 8.38
C GLU A 28 -0.84 10.72 9.08
N SER A 29 0.10 10.00 9.71
CA SER A 29 1.28 10.60 10.35
C SER A 29 2.45 10.89 9.40
N ALA A 30 2.43 10.39 8.17
CA ALA A 30 3.51 10.60 7.21
C ALA A 30 3.46 12.03 6.63
N THR A 31 4.54 12.76 6.80
CA THR A 31 4.72 14.17 6.41
C THR A 31 5.65 14.33 5.22
N THR A 32 6.60 13.42 5.01
CA THR A 32 7.53 13.46 3.87
C THR A 32 7.21 12.38 2.83
N VAL A 33 7.75 12.56 1.63
CA VAL A 33 7.63 11.56 0.55
C VAL A 33 8.31 10.24 0.95
N ASP A 34 9.44 10.31 1.64
CA ASP A 34 10.13 9.12 2.15
C ASP A 34 9.29 8.37 3.20
N GLU A 35 8.69 9.07 4.16
CA GLU A 35 7.80 8.45 5.15
C GLU A 35 6.61 7.75 4.48
N ILE A 36 6.02 8.36 3.45
CA ILE A 36 4.97 7.72 2.63
C ILE A 36 5.50 6.46 1.96
N ASN A 37 6.71 6.52 1.39
CA ASN A 37 7.33 5.37 0.74
C ASN A 37 7.59 4.21 1.72
N VAL A 38 8.08 4.51 2.93
CA VAL A 38 8.25 3.54 4.02
C VAL A 38 6.92 2.89 4.40
N VAL A 39 5.84 3.67 4.51
CA VAL A 39 4.50 3.13 4.78
C VAL A 39 4.05 2.18 3.67
N LEU A 40 4.20 2.55 2.40
CA LEU A 40 3.85 1.70 1.25
C LEU A 40 4.64 0.40 1.24
N LYS A 41 5.95 0.47 1.52
CA LYS A 41 6.82 -0.72 1.66
C LYS A 41 6.36 -1.64 2.79
N ARG A 42 5.99 -1.09 3.95
CA ARG A 42 5.46 -1.88 5.08
C ARG A 42 4.14 -2.57 4.71
N VAL A 43 3.24 -1.87 4.01
CA VAL A 43 1.98 -2.46 3.53
C VAL A 43 2.25 -3.57 2.53
N ALA A 44 3.19 -3.37 1.59
CA ALA A 44 3.56 -4.40 0.63
C ALA A 44 4.16 -5.65 1.32
N LEU A 45 5.08 -5.47 2.27
CA LEU A 45 5.68 -6.58 3.01
C LEU A 45 4.68 -7.39 3.86
N ALA A 46 3.50 -6.86 4.14
CA ALA A 46 2.44 -7.60 4.83
C ALA A 46 1.74 -8.64 3.94
N VAL A 47 1.86 -8.53 2.62
CA VAL A 47 1.07 -9.33 1.65
C VAL A 47 1.84 -9.85 0.44
N PHE A 48 3.08 -9.41 0.23
CA PHE A 48 3.98 -9.90 -0.83
C PHE A 48 5.27 -10.50 -0.22
N PRO A 49 5.93 -11.45 -0.91
CA PRO A 49 7.19 -12.04 -0.45
C PRO A 49 8.26 -10.98 -0.14
N ARG A 50 8.97 -11.16 0.97
CA ARG A 50 9.99 -10.21 1.41
C ARG A 50 11.13 -10.08 0.40
N GLU A 51 11.55 -11.21 -0.17
CA GLU A 51 12.63 -11.30 -1.16
C GLU A 51 12.30 -10.49 -2.42
N GLN A 52 11.02 -10.42 -2.77
CA GLN A 52 10.54 -9.59 -3.87
C GLN A 52 10.56 -8.11 -3.49
N VAL A 53 9.87 -7.72 -2.41
CA VAL A 53 9.64 -6.29 -2.10
C VAL A 53 10.89 -5.57 -1.61
N ALA A 54 11.74 -6.24 -0.83
CA ALA A 54 12.90 -5.62 -0.20
C ALA A 54 13.99 -5.22 -1.20
N ALA A 55 14.08 -5.92 -2.33
CA ALA A 55 15.04 -5.62 -3.40
C ALA A 55 14.59 -4.51 -4.36
N LEU A 56 13.29 -4.13 -4.34
CA LEU A 56 12.76 -3.12 -5.26
C LEU A 56 13.11 -1.70 -4.80
N HIS A 57 13.74 -0.93 -5.67
CA HIS A 57 14.09 0.47 -5.43
C HIS A 57 13.79 1.30 -6.68
N GLY A 58 13.75 2.64 -6.55
CA GLY A 58 13.62 3.54 -7.68
C GLY A 58 12.48 3.18 -8.66
N GLU A 59 12.81 3.05 -9.94
CA GLU A 59 11.90 2.69 -11.03
C GLU A 59 11.22 1.32 -10.81
N ASP A 60 11.96 0.30 -10.39
CA ASP A 60 11.44 -1.06 -10.18
C ASP A 60 10.34 -1.07 -9.11
N TRP A 61 10.48 -0.21 -8.10
CA TRP A 61 9.46 -0.03 -7.08
C TRP A 61 8.19 0.62 -7.63
N ILE A 62 8.33 1.63 -8.49
CA ILE A 62 7.20 2.28 -9.15
C ILE A 62 6.47 1.31 -10.07
N GLN A 63 7.23 0.55 -10.87
CA GLN A 63 6.67 -0.46 -11.77
C GLN A 63 5.89 -1.53 -11.00
N PHE A 64 6.41 -1.98 -9.86
CA PHE A 64 5.68 -2.89 -8.97
C PHE A 64 4.37 -2.28 -8.46
N MET A 65 4.37 -1.02 -8.04
CA MET A 65 3.16 -0.36 -7.55
C MET A 65 2.10 -0.21 -8.66
N GLN A 66 2.52 0.14 -9.87
CA GLN A 66 1.64 0.22 -11.05
C GLN A 66 1.09 -1.17 -11.44
N ALA A 67 1.95 -2.20 -11.45
CA ALA A 67 1.55 -3.56 -11.79
C ALA A 67 0.54 -4.14 -10.79
N THR A 68 0.68 -3.80 -9.50
CA THR A 68 -0.22 -4.28 -8.44
C THR A 68 -1.46 -3.40 -8.26
N CYS A 69 -1.50 -2.20 -8.81
CA CYS A 69 -2.66 -1.32 -8.79
C CYS A 69 -2.91 -0.70 -10.19
N PRO A 70 -3.41 -1.49 -11.15
CA PRO A 70 -3.65 -1.01 -12.51
C PRO A 70 -4.58 0.21 -12.53
N GLY A 71 -4.24 1.21 -13.35
CA GLY A 71 -5.01 2.45 -13.51
C GLY A 71 -4.62 3.60 -12.57
N GLU A 72 -3.71 3.37 -11.61
CA GLU A 72 -3.11 4.44 -10.82
C GLU A 72 -1.79 4.91 -11.46
N GLN A 73 -1.63 6.23 -11.63
CA GLN A 73 -0.37 6.83 -12.09
C GLN A 73 0.38 7.37 -10.87
N PHE A 74 1.40 6.63 -10.44
CA PHE A 74 2.29 7.13 -9.39
C PHE A 74 3.23 8.18 -9.98
N ALA A 75 3.19 9.39 -9.43
CA ALA A 75 4.26 10.36 -9.61
C ALA A 75 5.58 9.78 -9.08
N PRO A 76 6.76 10.22 -9.58
CA PRO A 76 8.03 9.62 -9.21
C PRO A 76 8.33 9.81 -7.72
N LEU A 77 8.02 8.77 -6.93
CA LEU A 77 8.49 8.56 -5.57
C LEU A 77 9.99 8.25 -5.52
N SER A 78 10.63 8.11 -6.69
CA SER A 78 11.99 7.61 -6.88
C SER A 78 13.09 8.67 -6.79
N GLN A 79 12.76 9.97 -6.73
CA GLN A 79 13.74 11.06 -6.75
C GLN A 79 13.53 12.12 -5.66
N SER A 80 12.80 11.78 -4.59
CA SER A 80 12.59 12.70 -3.46
C SER A 80 13.69 12.54 -2.41
N ASP A 81 14.32 13.64 -2.03
CA ASP A 81 15.15 13.71 -0.82
C ASP A 81 14.31 13.34 0.42
N GLU A 82 14.95 12.79 1.47
CA GLU A 82 14.28 12.37 2.72
C GLU A 82 13.40 13.46 3.34
N ALA A 83 13.77 14.73 3.18
CA ALA A 83 13.08 15.90 3.72
C ALA A 83 11.98 16.48 2.79
N THR A 84 11.75 15.89 1.61
CA THR A 84 10.76 16.41 0.65
C THR A 84 9.35 16.32 1.25
N PRO A 85 8.61 17.44 1.40
CA PRO A 85 7.26 17.41 1.94
C PRO A 85 6.31 16.62 1.05
N ALA A 86 5.46 15.79 1.64
CA ALA A 86 4.43 15.06 0.91
C ALA A 86 3.32 15.98 0.42
N THR A 87 3.12 16.04 -0.89
CA THR A 87 1.97 16.71 -1.49
C THR A 87 0.70 15.87 -1.31
N GLU A 88 -0.47 16.53 -1.35
CA GLU A 88 -1.76 15.81 -1.26
C GLU A 88 -1.96 14.84 -2.43
N SER A 89 -1.39 15.13 -3.61
CA SER A 89 -1.42 14.22 -4.76
C SER A 89 -0.74 12.89 -4.43
N ILE A 90 0.48 12.94 -3.87
CA ILE A 90 1.23 11.74 -3.46
C ILE A 90 0.46 10.97 -2.37
N ARG A 91 -0.09 11.70 -1.39
CA ARG A 91 -0.91 11.10 -0.32
C ARG A 91 -2.15 10.41 -0.89
N ALA A 92 -2.81 11.01 -1.87
CA ALA A 92 -3.98 10.45 -2.53
C ALA A 92 -3.64 9.16 -3.28
N SER A 93 -2.57 9.15 -4.08
CA SER A 93 -2.12 7.93 -4.76
C SER A 93 -1.71 6.84 -3.78
N ALA A 94 -1.02 7.17 -2.69
CA ALA A 94 -0.69 6.22 -1.63
C ALA A 94 -1.94 5.61 -0.98
N ARG A 95 -2.96 6.43 -0.65
CA ARG A 95 -4.25 5.93 -0.14
C ARG A 95 -4.91 4.99 -1.15
N THR A 96 -4.90 5.34 -2.44
CA THR A 96 -5.51 4.51 -3.49
C THR A 96 -4.80 3.16 -3.58
N TRP A 97 -3.47 3.15 -3.60
CA TRP A 97 -2.69 1.91 -3.64
C TRP A 97 -2.99 1.03 -2.42
N ILE A 98 -2.93 1.56 -1.20
CA ILE A 98 -3.21 0.78 0.03
C ILE A 98 -4.61 0.15 -0.03
N ARG A 99 -5.60 0.86 -0.57
CA ARG A 99 -6.98 0.38 -0.66
C ARG A 99 -7.20 -0.67 -1.76
N LYS A 100 -6.55 -0.50 -2.91
CA LYS A 100 -6.92 -1.20 -4.15
C LYS A 100 -5.87 -2.16 -4.70
N HIS A 101 -4.65 -2.15 -4.17
CA HIS A 101 -3.62 -3.07 -4.69
C HIS A 101 -4.11 -4.51 -4.62
N GLN A 102 -3.83 -5.22 -5.70
CA GLN A 102 -4.17 -6.62 -5.87
C GLN A 102 -3.05 -7.43 -5.23
N THR A 103 -3.42 -8.27 -4.26
CA THR A 103 -2.50 -9.26 -3.71
C THR A 103 -2.37 -10.37 -4.73
N GLN A 104 -1.15 -10.79 -5.04
CA GLN A 104 -0.93 -11.99 -5.83
C GLN A 104 -1.61 -13.18 -5.11
N PRO A 105 -2.32 -14.08 -5.82
CA PRO A 105 -2.81 -15.29 -5.17
C PRO A 105 -1.60 -16.05 -4.62
N ALA A 106 -1.67 -16.44 -3.35
CA ALA A 106 -0.67 -17.32 -2.76
C ALA A 106 -0.56 -18.56 -3.66
N LYS A 107 0.65 -18.80 -4.19
CA LYS A 107 0.94 -19.96 -5.02
C LYS A 107 1.06 -21.20 -4.15
#